data_AF-A0A0D7W779-F1
#
_entry.id   AF-A0A0D7W779-F1
#
_cell.length_a   1.000
_cell.length_b   1.000
_cell.length_c   1.000
_cell.angle_alpha   90.00
_cell.angle_beta   90.00
_cell.angle_gamma   90.00
#
_symmetry.space_group_name_H-M   'P 1'
#
loop_
_entity.id
_entity.type
_entity.pdbx_description
1 polymer ?
#
loop_
_entity_poly.entity_id
_entity_poly.type
_entity_poly.pdbx_seq_one_letter_code
_entity_poly.pdbx_strand_id
1 'polypeptide(L)'
;MEQPNLSYIQGMSGGDKAFEKKLINIIKLEFPQEKEVYYKNVAAKKHKETAENVHKLKHKISILGLEKSYDVAVAYEENLIEGKTELKKEFEAILQIMTVYLDQL
;
A
#
# COMPACT_ATOMS: atom_id res chain seq x y z
N MET A 1 13.98 -2.80 -7.39
CA MET A 1 12.90 -2.41 -6.46
C MET A 1 12.66 -3.56 -5.50
N GLU A 2 12.33 -3.23 -4.25
CA GLU A 2 11.93 -4.20 -3.22
C GLU A 2 10.76 -5.07 -3.70
N GLN A 3 10.67 -6.31 -3.22
CA GLN A 3 9.61 -7.25 -3.62
C GLN A 3 8.73 -7.59 -2.42
N PRO A 4 7.40 -7.69 -2.61
CA PRO A 4 6.50 -8.01 -1.50
C PRO A 4 6.67 -9.46 -1.07
N ASN A 5 6.30 -9.75 0.17
CA ASN A 5 6.36 -11.09 0.75
C ASN A 5 5.30 -11.27 1.85
N LEU A 6 5.14 -12.50 2.35
CA LEU A 6 4.17 -12.82 3.41
C LEU A 6 4.80 -12.92 4.80
N SER A 7 6.07 -12.53 4.98
CA SER A 7 6.80 -12.79 6.24
C SER A 7 6.12 -12.14 7.44
N TYR A 8 5.57 -10.93 7.27
CA TYR A 8 4.81 -10.24 8.31
C TYR A 8 3.53 -11.00 8.70
N ILE A 9 2.76 -11.44 7.69
CA ILE A 9 1.52 -12.22 7.87
C ILE A 9 1.82 -13.56 8.55
N GLN A 10 2.87 -14.25 8.11
CA GLN A 10 3.31 -15.53 8.68
C GLN A 10 3.74 -15.35 10.14
N GLY A 11 4.54 -14.33 10.45
CA GLY A 11 4.94 -14.00 11.82
C GLY A 11 3.75 -13.68 12.73
N MET A 12 2.78 -12.91 12.23
CA MET A 12 1.55 -12.58 12.98
C MET A 12 0.65 -13.80 13.23
N SER A 13 0.57 -14.71 12.27
CA SER A 13 -0.32 -15.88 12.33
C SER A 13 0.11 -16.96 13.33
N GLY A 14 1.38 -16.97 13.74
CA GLY A 14 1.94 -18.06 14.55
C GLY A 14 1.84 -19.45 13.89
N GLY A 15 1.71 -19.52 12.56
CA GLY A 15 1.54 -20.76 11.80
C GLY A 15 0.09 -21.11 11.44
N ASP A 16 -0.90 -20.32 11.84
CA ASP A 16 -2.31 -20.54 11.47
C ASP A 16 -2.57 -20.17 9.99
N LYS A 17 -2.65 -21.21 9.15
CA LYS A 17 -2.91 -21.07 7.70
C LYS A 17 -4.30 -20.55 7.36
N ALA A 18 -5.31 -20.79 8.19
CA ALA A 18 -6.65 -20.27 7.97
C ALA A 18 -6.66 -18.75 8.21
N PHE A 19 -5.95 -18.29 9.24
CA PHE A 19 -5.74 -16.87 9.50
C PHE A 19 -4.98 -16.17 8.36
N GLU A 20 -3.85 -16.74 7.92
CA GLU A 20 -3.07 -16.20 6.79
C GLU A 20 -3.95 -15.98 5.55
N LYS A 21 -4.71 -17.02 5.16
CA LYS A 21 -5.61 -16.97 3.98
C LYS A 21 -6.71 -15.92 4.14
N LYS A 22 -7.31 -15.82 5.33
CA LYS A 22 -8.34 -14.82 5.60
C LYS A 22 -7.79 -13.40 5.44
N LEU A 23 -6.59 -13.12 5.97
CA LEU A 23 -5.97 -11.81 5.87
C LEU A 23 -5.60 -11.45 4.43
N ILE A 24 -5.02 -12.39 3.68
CA ILE A 24 -4.70 -12.20 2.25
C ILE A 24 -5.96 -11.87 1.45
N ASN A 25 -7.07 -12.59 1.70
CA ASN A 25 -8.34 -12.33 1.00
C ASN A 25 -8.90 -10.94 1.30
N ILE A 26 -8.79 -10.46 2.55
CA ILE A 26 -9.20 -9.10 2.92
C ILE A 26 -8.36 -8.07 2.16
N ILE A 27 -7.03 -8.24 2.11
CA ILE A 27 -6.13 -7.34 1.39
C ILE A 27 -6.48 -7.32 -0.11
N LYS A 28 -6.70 -8.48 -0.72
CA LYS A 28 -7.09 -8.60 -2.13
C LYS A 28 -8.41 -7.91 -2.45
N LEU A 29 -9.34 -7.85 -1.49
CA LEU A 29 -10.62 -7.18 -1.65
C LEU A 29 -10.49 -5.65 -1.52
N GLU A 30 -9.79 -5.18 -0.48
CA GLU A 30 -9.71 -3.76 -0.12
C GLU A 30 -8.71 -2.98 -0.97
N PHE A 31 -7.54 -3.55 -1.24
CA PHE A 31 -6.44 -2.84 -1.90
C PHE A 31 -6.82 -2.25 -3.27
N PRO A 32 -7.51 -2.97 -4.18
CA PRO A 32 -7.93 -2.41 -5.46
C PRO A 32 -8.85 -1.20 -5.31
N GLN A 33 -9.77 -1.24 -4.33
CA GLN A 33 -10.73 -0.17 -4.07
C GLN A 33 -10.04 1.07 -3.51
N GLU A 34 -9.14 0.90 -2.54
CA GLU A 34 -8.34 1.99 -1.98
C GLU A 34 -7.43 2.64 -3.03
N LYS A 35 -6.82 1.81 -3.90
CA LYS A 35 -6.00 2.28 -5.02
C LYS A 35 -6.83 3.11 -6.00
N GLU A 36 -8.05 2.71 -6.32
CA GLU A 36 -8.94 3.49 -7.18
C GLU A 36 -9.27 4.86 -6.58
N VAL A 37 -9.61 4.89 -5.28
CA VAL A 37 -9.90 6.14 -4.56
C VAL A 37 -8.67 7.07 -4.54
N TYR A 38 -7.48 6.51 -4.33
CA TYR A 38 -6.21 7.26 -4.45
C TYR A 38 -6.09 7.93 -5.82
N TYR A 39 -6.21 7.17 -6.92
CA TYR A 39 -6.08 7.75 -8.27
C TYR A 39 -7.14 8.80 -8.58
N LYS A 40 -8.36 8.61 -8.07
CA LYS A 40 -9.45 9.60 -8.20
C LYS A 40 -9.09 10.91 -7.49
N ASN A 41 -8.56 10.86 -6.27
CA ASN A 41 -8.17 12.05 -5.51
C ASN A 41 -6.93 12.73 -6.09
N VAL A 42 -5.97 11.97 -6.60
CA VAL A 42 -4.83 12.48 -7.38
C VAL A 42 -5.31 13.26 -8.59
N ALA A 43 -6.20 12.68 -9.40
CA ALA A 43 -6.74 13.33 -10.60
C ALA A 43 -7.53 14.62 -10.27
N ALA A 44 -8.22 14.63 -9.11
CA ALA A 44 -8.94 15.78 -8.59
C ALA A 44 -8.04 16.81 -7.89
N LYS A 45 -6.71 16.60 -7.81
CA LYS A 45 -5.74 17.45 -7.09
C LYS A 45 -6.11 17.69 -5.61
N LYS A 46 -6.72 16.69 -4.98
CA LYS A 46 -7.16 16.71 -3.59
C LYS A 46 -6.04 16.24 -2.66
N HIS A 47 -5.10 17.12 -2.36
CA HIS A 47 -3.87 16.75 -1.64
C HIS A 47 -4.12 16.11 -0.27
N LYS A 48 -5.02 16.68 0.53
CA LYS A 48 -5.36 16.13 1.86
C LYS A 48 -6.00 14.75 1.77
N GLU A 49 -7.00 14.59 0.91
CA GLU A 49 -7.64 13.28 0.72
C GLU A 49 -6.68 12.25 0.11
N THR A 50 -5.74 12.69 -0.74
CA THR A 50 -4.69 11.82 -1.27
C THR A 50 -3.75 11.35 -0.15
N ALA A 51 -3.36 12.24 0.77
CA ALA A 51 -2.53 11.88 1.93
C ALA A 51 -3.22 10.82 2.81
N GLU A 52 -4.53 10.98 3.07
CA GLU A 52 -5.32 9.97 3.78
C GLU A 52 -5.39 8.63 3.04
N ASN A 53 -5.37 8.63 1.71
CA ASN A 53 -5.29 7.40 0.93
C ASN A 53 -3.91 6.75 1.06
N VAL A 54 -2.83 7.53 0.98
CA VAL A 54 -1.46 7.05 1.19
C VAL A 54 -1.30 6.45 2.59
N HIS A 55 -1.86 7.09 3.62
CA HIS A 55 -1.87 6.60 4.99
C HIS A 55 -2.50 5.19 5.14
N LYS A 56 -3.61 4.95 4.44
CA LYS A 56 -4.25 3.61 4.43
C LYS A 56 -3.41 2.60 3.68
N LEU A 57 -2.92 2.97 2.50
CA LEU A 57 -2.13 2.11 1.64
C LEU A 57 -0.77 1.73 2.27
N LYS A 58 -0.11 2.62 3.02
CA LYS A 58 1.17 2.31 3.70
C LYS A 58 1.04 1.19 4.73
N HIS A 59 -0.10 1.04 5.39
CA HIS A 59 -0.32 -0.11 6.28
C HIS A 59 -0.28 -1.42 5.50
N LYS A 60 -0.87 -1.47 4.30
CA LYS A 60 -0.81 -2.66 3.45
C LYS A 60 0.58 -2.89 2.88
N ILE A 61 1.34 -1.83 2.57
CA ILE A 61 2.77 -1.90 2.21
C ILE A 61 3.56 -2.61 3.33
N SER A 62 3.36 -2.19 4.58
CA SER A 62 4.00 -2.82 5.75
C SER A 62 3.58 -4.28 5.92
N ILE A 63 2.28 -4.59 5.79
CA ILE A 63 1.77 -5.96 5.90
C ILE A 63 2.35 -6.89 4.81
N LEU A 64 2.66 -6.36 3.64
CA LEU A 64 3.31 -7.09 2.55
C LEU A 64 4.86 -7.08 2.63
N GLY A 65 5.42 -6.71 3.79
CA GLY A 65 6.85 -6.82 4.07
C GLY A 65 7.75 -5.90 3.22
N LEU A 66 7.21 -4.77 2.77
CA LEU A 66 7.91 -3.78 1.95
C LEU A 66 8.42 -2.61 2.82
N GLU A 67 9.44 -2.85 3.64
CA GLU A 67 9.94 -1.86 4.62
C GLU A 67 10.49 -0.59 3.96
N LYS A 68 11.27 -0.71 2.89
CA LYS A 68 11.81 0.48 2.20
C LYS A 68 10.72 1.26 1.47
N SER A 69 9.75 0.54 0.92
CA SER A 69 8.60 1.16 0.27
C SER A 69 7.69 1.88 1.27
N TYR A 70 7.66 1.41 2.52
CA TYR A 70 6.94 2.08 3.60
C TYR A 70 7.52 3.47 3.87
N ASP A 71 8.85 3.60 3.93
CA ASP A 71 9.51 4.90 4.13
C ASP A 71 9.18 5.89 2.98
N VAL A 72 9.14 5.39 1.74
CA VAL A 72 8.71 6.20 0.58
C VAL A 72 7.26 6.67 0.74
N ALA A 73 6.38 5.80 1.22
CA ALA A 73 4.97 6.15 1.45
C ALA A 73 4.81 7.20 2.56
N VAL A 74 5.58 7.10 3.66
CA VAL A 74 5.59 8.10 4.73
C VAL A 74 6.03 9.46 4.20
N ALA A 75 7.15 9.52 3.47
CA ALA A 75 7.63 10.77 2.90
C ALA A 75 6.65 11.35 1.86
N TYR A 76 5.99 10.51 1.07
CA TYR A 76 4.97 10.97 0.11
C TYR A 76 3.72 11.53 0.81
N GLU A 77 3.27 10.90 1.88
CA GLU A 77 2.17 11.40 2.72
C GLU A 77 2.48 12.78 3.29
N GLU A 78 3.67 12.98 3.85
CA GLU A 78 4.13 14.27 4.37
C GLU A 78 4.18 15.35 3.27
N ASN A 79 4.74 15.01 2.10
CA ASN A 79 4.76 15.91 0.94
C ASN A 79 3.34 16.34 0.53
N LEU A 80 2.37 15.41 0.52
CA LEU A 80 0.98 15.72 0.17
C LEU A 80 0.32 16.63 1.20
N ILE A 81 0.63 16.47 2.50
CA ILE A 81 0.14 17.37 3.56
C ILE A 81 0.64 18.80 3.33
N GLU A 82 1.85 18.96 2.82
CA GLU A 82 2.43 20.25 2.42
C GLU A 82 1.97 20.75 1.03
N GLY A 83 1.11 19.99 0.33
CA GLY A 83 0.63 20.33 -1.03
C GLY A 83 1.64 20.02 -2.14
N LYS A 84 2.72 19.31 -1.84
CA LYS A 84 3.73 18.83 -2.80
C LYS A 84 3.34 17.47 -3.35
N THR A 85 3.92 17.10 -4.48
CA THR A 85 3.66 15.80 -5.16
C THR A 85 4.94 15.01 -5.43
N GLU A 86 6.03 15.38 -4.77
CA GLU A 86 7.29 14.65 -4.78
C GLU A 86 7.07 13.21 -4.30
N LEU A 87 7.77 12.25 -4.90
CA LEU A 87 7.63 10.79 -4.66
C LEU A 87 6.34 10.13 -5.19
N LYS A 88 5.48 10.87 -5.90
CA LYS A 88 4.27 10.29 -6.53
C LYS A 88 4.59 9.10 -7.44
N LYS A 89 5.63 9.21 -8.28
CA LYS A 89 5.97 8.15 -9.26
C LYS A 89 6.47 6.90 -8.55
N GLU A 90 7.29 7.08 -7.53
CA GLU A 90 7.86 6.06 -6.69
C GLU A 90 6.75 5.32 -5.92
N PHE A 91 5.81 6.07 -5.34
CA PHE A 91 4.63 5.51 -4.69
C PHE A 91 3.75 4.72 -5.67
N GLU A 92 3.47 5.26 -6.86
CA GLU A 92 2.68 4.56 -7.88
C GLU A 92 3.36 3.28 -8.38
N ALA A 93 4.70 3.26 -8.46
CA ALA A 93 5.45 2.04 -8.77
C ALA A 93 5.32 0.98 -7.67
N ILE A 94 5.29 1.38 -6.39
CA ILE A 94 5.04 0.47 -5.27
C ILE A 94 3.63 -0.15 -5.39
N LEU A 95 2.61 0.67 -5.66
CA LEU A 95 1.24 0.17 -5.86
C LEU A 95 1.15 -0.82 -7.03
N GLN A 96 1.92 -0.61 -8.09
CA GLN A 96 1.98 -1.53 -9.22
C GLN A 96 2.62 -2.87 -8.83
N ILE A 97 3.72 -2.84 -8.08
CA ILE A 97 4.39 -4.06 -7.59
C ILE A 97 3.45 -4.85 -6.66
N MET A 98 2.75 -4.17 -5.74
CA MET A 98 1.75 -4.81 -4.89
C MET A 98 0.62 -5.44 -5.70
N THR A 99 0.13 -4.75 -6.75
CA THR A 99 -0.92 -5.26 -7.64
C THR A 99 -0.48 -6.58 -8.28
N VAL A 100 0.70 -6.60 -8.92
CA VAL A 100 1.24 -7.78 -9.59
C VAL A 100 1.42 -8.94 -8.62
N TYR A 101 1.93 -8.67 -7.42
CA TYR A 101 2.12 -9.70 -6.40
C TYR A 101 0.79 -10.28 -5.90
N LEU A 102 -0.19 -9.44 -5.59
CA LEU A 102 -1.50 -9.90 -5.14
C LEU A 102 -2.23 -10.70 -6.22
N ASP A 103 -2.11 -10.34 -7.49
CA ASP A 103 -2.71 -11.07 -8.62
C ASP A 103 -2.10 -12.47 -8.82
N GLN A 104 -0.87 -12.70 -8.33
CA GLN A 104 -0.17 -13.99 -8.42
C GLN A 104 -0.44 -14.94 -7.24
N LEU A 105 -0.96 -14.42 -6.12
CA LEU A 105 -1.38 -15.21 -4.96
C LEU A 105 -2.75 -15.87 -5.17
#